data_AF-A0AAV5VK20-F1
#
_entry.id   AF-A0AAV5VK20-F1
#
_cell.length_a   1.000
_cell.length_b   1.000
_cell.length_c   1.000
_cell.angle_alpha   90.00
_cell.angle_beta   90.00
_cell.angle_gamma   90.00
#
_symmetry.space_group_name_H-M   'P 1'
#
loop_
_entity.id
_entity.type
_entity.pdbx_description
1 polymer ?
#
loop_
_entity_poly.entity_id
_entity_poly.type
_entity_poly.pdbx_seq_one_letter_code
_entity_poly.pdbx_strand_id
1 'polypeptide(L)'
;LMLHTCILQAAAFVYQFNKREKKIIKKGAVVHMYSVSRTFQLNENISLIQMLLRISIPLVFSCTPAFIFYPVYKLVPPHIGYDGLRYFSVEMYDLWLAIYVGLILLCLP
;
A
#
# COMPACT_ATOMS: atom_id res chain seq x y z
N LEU A 1 1.72 -0.35 9.62
CA LEU A 1 1.27 0.92 9.02
C LEU A 1 2.44 1.75 8.51
N MET A 2 3.41 2.12 9.37
CA MET A 2 4.55 2.97 9.00
C MET A 2 5.36 2.46 7.78
N LEU A 3 5.65 1.15 7.71
CA LEU A 3 6.32 0.56 6.55
C LEU A 3 5.49 0.66 5.27
N HIS A 4 4.19 0.36 5.32
CA HIS A 4 3.29 0.47 4.17
C HIS A 4 3.10 1.92 3.70
N THR A 5 3.01 2.87 4.63
CA THR A 5 2.94 4.29 4.29
C THR A 5 4.25 4.78 3.64
N CYS A 6 5.41 4.29 4.11
CA CYS A 6 6.69 4.58 3.46
C CYS A 6 6.78 3.99 2.04
N ILE A 7 6.30 2.75 1.84
CA ILE A 7 6.26 2.12 0.50
C ILE A 7 5.37 2.91 -0.45
N LEU A 8 4.18 3.35 0.02
CA LEU A 8 3.29 4.20 -0.76
C LEU A 8 3.94 5.56 -1.11
N GLN A 9 4.63 6.19 -0.16
CA GLN A 9 5.33 7.45 -0.40
C GLN A 9 6.47 7.29 -1.41
N ALA A 10 7.26 6.23 -1.29
CA ALA A 10 8.33 5.92 -2.25
C ALA A 10 7.76 5.65 -3.66
N ALA A 11 6.71 4.84 -3.77
CA ALA A 11 6.04 4.57 -5.04
C ALA A 11 5.45 5.85 -5.68
N ALA A 12 4.82 6.70 -4.86
CA ALA A 12 4.30 8.00 -5.32
C ALA A 12 5.42 8.94 -5.79
N PHE A 13 6.56 8.96 -5.10
CA PHE A 13 7.72 9.75 -5.50
C PHE A 13 8.28 9.28 -6.85
N VAL A 14 8.49 7.97 -7.02
CA VAL A 14 8.98 7.38 -8.28
C VAL A 14 7.97 7.64 -9.41
N TYR A 15 6.67 7.57 -9.15
CA TYR A 15 5.64 7.92 -10.12
C TYR A 15 5.75 9.37 -10.60
N GLN A 16 5.93 10.32 -9.68
CA GLN A 16 6.08 11.74 -10.03
C GLN A 16 7.37 11.98 -10.84
N PHE A 17 8.45 11.32 -10.47
CA PHE A 17 9.72 11.38 -11.19
C PHE A 17 9.57 10.88 -12.63
N ASN A 18 8.99 9.69 -12.82
CA ASN A 18 8.74 9.11 -14.15
C ASN A 18 7.80 9.99 -15.00
N LYS A 19 6.80 10.62 -14.38
CA LYS A 19 5.90 11.57 -15.06
C LYS A 19 6.63 12.85 -15.50
N ARG A 20 7.58 13.33 -14.70
CA ARG A 20 8.42 14.50 -15.04
C ARG A 20 9.36 14.17 -16.20
N GLU A 21 10.04 13.03 -16.16
CA GLU A 21 10.91 12.54 -17.24
C GLU A 21 10.15 12.41 -18.56
N LYS A 22 8.94 11.84 -18.51
CA LYS A 22 8.06 11.74 -19.69
C LYS A 22 7.69 13.11 -20.28
N LYS A 23 7.53 14.16 -19.44
CA LYS A 23 7.30 15.54 -19.93
C LYS A 23 8.55 16.14 -20.56
N ILE A 24 9.74 15.85 -20.02
CA ILE A 24 11.01 16.37 -20.55
C ILE A 24 11.29 15.77 -21.93
N ILE A 25 11.13 14.46 -22.09
CA ILE A 25 11.31 13.76 -23.37
C ILE A 25 10.34 14.28 -24.43
N LYS A 26 9.09 14.59 -24.05
CA LYS A 26 8.10 15.20 -24.97
C LYS A 26 8.46 16.61 -25.44
N LYS A 27 9.22 17.37 -24.66
CA LYS A 27 9.60 18.76 -24.99
C LYS A 27 10.84 18.87 -25.88
N GLY A 28 11.70 17.86 -25.90
CA GLY A 28 12.98 17.87 -26.62
C GLY A 28 13.08 16.78 -27.67
N ALA A 29 12.11 16.70 -28.60
CA ALA A 29 12.16 15.79 -29.75
C ALA A 29 13.24 16.21 -30.77
N VAL A 30 14.49 16.21 -30.34
CA VAL A 30 15.68 16.34 -31.18
C VAL A 30 16.07 14.93 -31.62
N VAL A 31 16.31 14.74 -32.92
CA VAL A 31 16.52 13.43 -33.59
C VAL A 31 17.57 12.54 -32.88
N HIS A 32 18.55 13.12 -32.18
CA HIS A 32 19.58 12.40 -31.43
C HIS A 32 19.27 12.09 -29.96
N MET A 33 18.22 12.68 -29.39
CA MET A 33 17.87 12.56 -27.97
C MET A 33 16.63 11.67 -27.74
N TYR A 34 15.91 11.32 -28.82
CA TYR A 34 14.73 10.48 -28.78
C TYR A 34 15.11 8.99 -28.90
N SER A 35 15.01 8.26 -27.79
CA SER A 35 15.09 6.80 -27.79
C SER A 35 13.70 6.20 -27.67
N VAL A 36 13.31 5.41 -28.67
CA VAL A 36 12.04 4.67 -28.70
C VAL A 36 11.96 3.74 -27.48
N SER A 37 13.04 3.01 -27.16
CA SER A 37 13.08 2.08 -26.03
C SER A 37 12.86 2.78 -24.68
N ARG A 38 13.45 3.96 -24.48
CA ARG A 38 13.26 4.75 -23.24
C ARG A 38 11.81 5.18 -23.04
N THR A 39 11.11 5.51 -24.13
CA THR A 39 9.70 5.89 -24.07
C THR A 39 8.80 4.70 -23.70
N PHE A 40 9.09 3.51 -24.25
CA PHE A 40 8.40 2.28 -23.87
C PHE A 40 8.65 1.92 -22.40
N GLN A 41 9.90 1.94 -21.94
CA GLN A 41 10.27 1.66 -20.55
C GLN A 41 9.56 2.61 -19.55
N LEU A 42 9.48 3.90 -19.86
CA LEU A 42 8.78 4.86 -19.00
C LEU A 42 7.26 4.62 -18.97
N ASN A 43 6.67 4.23 -20.08
CA ASN A 43 5.23 3.91 -20.13
C ASN A 43 4.92 2.64 -19.33
N GLU A 44 5.74 1.61 -19.47
CA GLU A 44 5.62 0.36 -18.72
C GLU A 44 5.79 0.60 -17.21
N ASN A 45 6.85 1.32 -16.80
CA ASN A 45 7.08 1.67 -15.39
C ASN A 45 5.92 2.46 -14.79
N ILE A 46 5.34 3.41 -15.53
CA ILE A 46 4.16 4.17 -15.07
C ILE A 46 2.95 3.23 -14.88
N SER A 47 2.73 2.30 -15.81
CA SER A 47 1.64 1.33 -15.75
C SER A 47 1.79 0.38 -14.56
N LEU A 48 3.00 -0.15 -14.35
CA LEU A 48 3.32 -1.02 -13.22
C LEU A 48 3.10 -0.29 -11.88
N ILE A 49 3.59 0.95 -11.74
CA ILE A 49 3.41 1.71 -10.50
C ILE A 49 1.92 2.03 -10.26
N GLN A 50 1.15 2.33 -11.31
CA GLN A 50 -0.31 2.52 -11.17
C GLN A 50 -1.02 1.26 -10.70
N MET A 51 -0.66 0.09 -11.25
CA MET A 51 -1.20 -1.20 -10.82
C MET A 51 -0.83 -1.47 -9.35
N LEU A 52 0.44 -1.30 -8.99
CA LEU A 52 0.91 -1.48 -7.61
C LEU A 52 0.22 -0.54 -6.62
N LEU A 53 0.00 0.73 -6.98
CA LEU A 53 -0.73 1.67 -6.14
C LEU A 53 -2.19 1.25 -5.97
N ARG A 54 -2.85 0.77 -7.03
CA ARG A 54 -4.23 0.30 -6.98
C ARG A 54 -4.41 -0.92 -6.08
N ILE A 55 -3.43 -1.82 -6.02
CA ILE A 55 -3.41 -2.99 -5.12
C ILE A 55 -3.01 -2.59 -3.70
N SER A 56 -2.07 -1.65 -3.56
CA SER A 56 -1.56 -1.23 -2.24
C SER A 56 -2.61 -0.50 -1.40
N ILE A 57 -3.50 0.29 -2.02
CA ILE A 57 -4.56 1.01 -1.31
C ILE A 57 -5.47 0.06 -0.50
N PRO A 58 -6.15 -0.94 -1.11
CA PRO A 58 -7.01 -1.85 -0.35
C PRO A 58 -6.23 -2.67 0.68
N LEU A 59 -4.96 -3.01 0.41
CA LEU A 59 -4.09 -3.68 1.39
C LEU A 59 -3.79 -2.82 2.62
N VAL A 60 -3.63 -1.50 2.46
CA VAL A 60 -3.42 -0.60 3.59
C VAL A 60 -4.71 -0.44 4.40
N PHE A 61 -5.85 -0.30 3.73
CA PHE A 61 -7.14 -0.25 4.41
C PHE A 61 -7.42 -1.54 5.17
N SER A 62 -7.13 -2.70 4.59
CA SER A 62 -7.32 -3.98 5.26
C SER A 62 -6.38 -4.19 6.45
N CYS A 63 -5.24 -3.51 6.53
CA CYS A 63 -4.40 -3.55 7.74
C CYS A 63 -4.95 -2.71 8.90
N THR A 64 -5.89 -1.78 8.67
CA THR A 64 -6.29 -0.77 9.67
C THR A 64 -6.91 -1.38 10.93
N PRO A 65 -7.85 -2.35 10.85
CA PRO A 65 -8.47 -2.90 12.07
C PRO A 65 -7.49 -3.65 12.97
N ALA A 66 -6.50 -4.34 12.39
CA ALA A 66 -5.42 -4.98 13.15
C ALA A 66 -4.61 -3.95 13.97
N PHE A 67 -4.39 -2.76 13.42
CA PHE A 67 -3.73 -1.64 14.13
C PHE A 67 -4.61 -0.97 15.18
N ILE A 68 -5.93 -1.20 15.19
CA ILE A 68 -6.85 -0.66 16.19
C ILE A 68 -7.03 -1.67 17.34
N PHE A 69 -7.31 -2.92 17.03
CA PHE A 69 -7.64 -3.93 18.05
C PHE A 69 -6.44 -4.29 18.95
N TYR A 70 -5.23 -4.37 18.39
CA TYR A 70 -4.04 -4.73 19.17
C TYR A 70 -3.68 -3.68 20.25
N PRO A 71 -3.64 -2.36 19.95
CA PRO A 71 -3.47 -1.34 20.99
C PRO A 71 -4.60 -1.33 22.02
N VAL A 72 -5.85 -1.54 21.61
CA VAL A 72 -6.99 -1.59 22.55
C VAL A 72 -6.79 -2.71 23.56
N TYR A 73 -6.40 -3.91 23.12
CA TYR A 73 -6.06 -5.01 24.03
C TYR A 73 -4.92 -4.67 24.99
N LYS A 74 -3.87 -4.00 24.50
CA LYS A 74 -2.67 -3.70 25.28
C LYS A 74 -2.87 -2.55 26.27
N LEU A 75 -3.68 -1.55 25.92
CA LEU A 75 -3.90 -0.34 26.72
C LEU A 75 -4.98 -0.53 27.80
N VAL A 76 -5.92 -1.45 27.62
CA VAL A 76 -6.94 -1.75 28.63
C VAL A 76 -6.34 -2.68 29.68
N PRO A 77 -6.11 -2.21 30.93
CA PRO A 77 -5.54 -3.04 31.98
C PRO A 77 -6.53 -4.13 32.43
N PRO A 78 -6.04 -5.25 32.97
CA PRO A 78 -6.91 -6.28 33.55
C PRO A 78 -7.62 -5.78 34.82
N HIS A 79 -8.79 -6.37 35.12
CA HIS A 79 -9.48 -6.23 36.42
C HIS A 79 -10.11 -4.86 36.71
N ILE A 80 -10.27 -4.00 35.71
CA ILE A 80 -11.00 -2.72 35.84
C ILE A 80 -12.48 -2.83 35.40
N GLY A 81 -12.98 -4.05 35.16
CA GLY A 81 -14.36 -4.30 34.69
C GLY A 81 -14.55 -4.24 33.17
N TYR A 82 -13.49 -3.93 32.40
CA TYR A 82 -13.49 -3.90 30.93
C TYR A 82 -12.92 -5.17 30.28
N ASP A 83 -12.86 -6.29 31.02
CA ASP A 83 -12.28 -7.54 30.50
C ASP A 83 -13.02 -8.06 29.26
N GLY A 84 -14.34 -7.82 29.15
CA GLY A 84 -15.11 -8.16 27.95
C GLY A 84 -14.63 -7.44 26.69
N LEU A 85 -14.30 -6.16 26.78
CA LEU A 85 -13.75 -5.39 25.66
C LEU A 85 -12.37 -5.92 25.25
N ARG A 86 -11.56 -6.31 26.24
CA ARG A 86 -10.22 -6.87 26.02
C ARG A 86 -10.29 -8.21 25.28
N TYR A 87 -11.12 -9.14 25.73
CA TYR A 87 -11.31 -10.42 25.03
C TYR A 87 -11.92 -10.24 23.64
N PHE A 88 -12.94 -9.38 23.52
CA PHE A 88 -13.52 -9.05 22.22
C PHE A 88 -12.48 -8.49 21.24
N SER A 89 -11.57 -7.65 21.70
CA SER A 89 -10.52 -7.07 20.84
C SER A 89 -9.54 -8.14 20.34
N VAL A 90 -9.22 -9.17 21.13
CA VAL A 90 -8.37 -10.28 20.68
C VAL A 90 -9.08 -11.14 19.64
N GLU A 91 -10.32 -11.54 19.91
CA GLU A 91 -11.11 -12.35 18.98
C GLU A 91 -11.33 -11.62 17.63
N MET A 92 -11.61 -10.32 17.68
CA MET A 92 -11.71 -9.50 16.47
C MET A 92 -10.38 -9.34 15.75
N TYR A 93 -9.26 -9.27 16.47
CA TYR A 93 -7.93 -9.24 15.86
C TYR A 93 -7.64 -10.54 15.11
N ASP A 94 -7.89 -11.70 15.72
CA ASP A 94 -7.66 -13.01 15.11
C ASP A 94 -8.60 -13.27 13.92
N LEU A 95 -9.89 -12.96 14.06
CA LEU A 95 -10.85 -13.03 12.96
C LEU A 95 -10.41 -12.16 11.78
N TRP A 96 -9.97 -10.94 12.06
CA TRP A 96 -9.54 -10.02 11.03
C TRP A 96 -8.27 -10.49 10.33
N LEU A 97 -7.33 -11.07 11.07
CA LEU A 97 -6.10 -11.66 10.52
C LEU A 97 -6.43 -12.84 9.58
N ALA A 98 -7.42 -13.67 9.93
CA ALA A 98 -7.90 -14.74 9.06
C ALA A 98 -8.54 -14.21 7.76
N ILE A 99 -9.39 -13.17 7.86
CA ILE A 99 -9.99 -12.50 6.68
C ILE A 99 -8.90 -11.90 5.79
N TYR A 100 -7.89 -11.26 6.38
CA TYR A 100 -6.78 -10.65 5.65
C TYR A 100 -5.99 -11.67 4.83
N VAL A 101 -5.69 -12.84 5.39
CA VAL A 101 -5.04 -13.94 4.65
C VAL A 101 -5.90 -14.39 3.47
N GLY A 102 -7.22 -14.55 3.67
CA GLY A 102 -8.14 -14.89 2.59
C GLY A 102 -8.18 -13.84 1.47
N LEU A 103 -8.19 -12.55 1.82
CA LEU A 103 -8.16 -11.44 0.85
C LEU A 103 -6.87 -11.41 0.03
N ILE A 104 -5.72 -11.68 0.65
CA ILE A 104 -4.44 -11.78 -0.06
C ILE A 104 -4.47 -12.94 -1.05
N LEU A 105 -4.93 -14.12 -0.62
CA LEU A 105 -5.00 -15.30 -1.48
C LEU A 105 -5.92 -15.09 -2.68
N LEU A 106 -7.03 -14.34 -2.51
CA LEU A 106 -7.92 -13.97 -3.62
C LEU A 106 -7.31 -12.94 -4.58
N CYS A 107 -6.30 -12.18 -4.14
CA CYS A 107 -5.60 -11.18 -4.94
C CYS A 107 -4.34 -11.72 -5.63
N LEU A 108 -3.90 -12.93 -5.29
CA LEU A 108 -2.83 -13.64 -5.99
C LEU A 108 -3.41 -14.24 -7.30
N PRO A 109 -2.76 -14.01 -8.45
CA PRO A 109 -3.18 -14.58 -9.74
C PRO A 109 -2.99 -16.10 -9.80
#